data_AF-A0A7W0KNU7-F1
#
_entry.id   AF-A0A7W0KNU7-F1
#
_cell.length_a   1.000
_cell.length_b   1.000
_cell.length_c   1.000
_cell.angle_alpha   90.00
_cell.angle_beta   90.00
_cell.angle_gamma   90.00
#
_symmetry.space_group_name_H-M   'P 1'
#
loop_
_entity.id
_entity.type
_entity.pdbx_description
1 polymer ?
#
loop_
_entity_poly.entity_id
_entity_poly.type
_entity_poly.pdbx_seq_one_letter_code
_entity_poly.pdbx_strand_id
1 'polypeptide(L)'
;MKKAMDALGVRWCCPILTLGDFTSLDAARAVVSERLDWLQANTDLALLDSLPGPNEPNSEGKDIAQWATLTRWAQQALYEETRRRSAFDDVLVQGPPLNMKGGPREISPDVQALGDLSRWLDRGDAHIYPGAGDPEVAVDERLALLQPIHPGKPVCVSEGGYTTSAERGYTGGAELVSEQAAALYAPKQILVHAIAGRAFFSYEALDEAPPYKDTRAVREGGFGLVRTPTTDPSSWTPKPGFDAIRRTLSLLKDAPVLISSPLTVDVIAATAD
;
A
#
# COMPACT_ATOMS: atom_id res chain seq x y z
N MET A 1 1.16 -6.74 14.96
CA MET A 1 1.80 -6.93 13.64
C MET A 1 3.32 -6.77 13.69
N LYS A 2 3.89 -5.65 14.16
CA LYS A 2 5.35 -5.40 14.25
C LYS A 2 6.20 -6.58 14.78
N LYS A 3 5.94 -7.06 16.01
CA LYS A 3 6.71 -8.19 16.58
C LYS A 3 6.69 -9.45 15.71
N ALA A 4 5.62 -9.65 14.93
CA ALA A 4 5.53 -10.74 13.97
C ALA A 4 6.37 -10.45 12.72
N MET A 5 6.36 -9.23 12.19
CA MET A 5 7.21 -8.84 11.05
C MET A 5 8.70 -8.94 11.39
N ASP A 6 9.09 -8.46 12.57
CA ASP A 6 10.48 -8.56 13.05
C ASP A 6 10.93 -10.02 13.16
N ALA A 7 10.08 -10.90 13.68
CA ALA A 7 10.36 -12.33 13.79
C ALA A 7 10.44 -13.04 12.42
N LEU A 8 9.78 -12.49 11.40
CA LEU A 8 9.78 -13.03 10.04
C LEU A 8 10.90 -12.46 9.16
N GLY A 9 11.64 -11.44 9.62
CA GLY A 9 12.68 -10.76 8.84
C GLY A 9 12.13 -10.09 7.57
N VAL A 10 10.84 -9.75 7.54
CA VAL A 10 10.19 -9.13 6.39
C VAL A 10 10.37 -7.62 6.49
N ARG A 11 10.83 -6.98 5.41
CA ARG A 11 10.90 -5.51 5.36
C ARG A 11 9.50 -4.91 5.25
N TRP A 12 9.27 -3.78 5.91
CA TRP A 12 7.94 -3.16 6.00
C TRP A 12 7.98 -1.63 5.91
N CYS A 13 6.87 -1.04 5.49
CA CYS A 13 6.64 0.41 5.48
C CYS A 13 5.96 0.84 6.79
N CYS A 14 6.41 1.95 7.40
CA CYS A 14 5.84 2.45 8.66
C CYS A 14 5.29 3.87 8.50
N PRO A 15 3.99 4.05 8.22
CA PRO A 15 3.38 5.36 8.34
C PRO A 15 3.46 5.81 9.80
N ILE A 16 4.12 6.94 10.03
CA ILE A 16 4.29 7.53 11.37
C ILE A 16 3.65 8.91 11.47
N LEU A 17 2.72 9.28 10.58
CA LEU A 17 2.05 10.59 10.60
C LEU A 17 0.60 10.48 10.12
N THR A 18 -0.28 11.23 10.79
CA THR A 18 -1.63 11.57 10.33
C THR A 18 -1.82 13.08 10.42
N LEU A 19 -2.69 13.69 9.60
CA LEU A 19 -2.81 15.16 9.63
C LEU A 19 -3.52 15.69 10.89
N GLY A 20 -4.07 14.82 11.72
CA GLY A 20 -4.66 15.17 13.02
C GLY A 20 -3.61 15.41 14.11
N ASP A 21 -2.36 15.02 13.90
CA ASP A 21 -1.32 15.02 14.93
C ASP A 21 -0.69 16.40 15.21
N PHE A 22 -0.86 17.37 14.30
CA PHE A 22 -0.14 18.65 14.35
C PHE A 22 -0.94 19.76 13.68
N THR A 23 -0.60 21.01 14.01
CA THR A 23 -1.26 22.23 13.46
C THR A 23 -0.27 23.24 12.88
N SER A 24 1.03 22.93 12.91
CA SER A 24 2.11 23.76 12.36
C SER A 24 3.28 22.87 11.92
N LEU A 25 4.22 23.43 11.15
CA LEU A 25 5.45 22.72 10.77
C LEU A 25 6.29 22.32 11.99
N ASP A 26 6.43 23.20 12.99
CA ASP A 26 7.22 22.88 14.18
C ASP A 26 6.55 21.80 15.03
N ALA A 27 5.22 21.80 15.11
CA ALA A 27 4.48 20.71 15.74
C ALA A 27 4.67 19.38 14.98
N ALA A 28 4.65 19.41 13.64
CA ALA A 28 4.92 18.23 12.82
C ALA A 28 6.34 17.68 13.07
N ARG A 29 7.36 18.55 13.15
CA ARG A 29 8.75 18.16 13.47
C ARG A 29 8.85 17.51 14.85
N ALA A 30 8.18 18.06 15.86
CA ALA A 30 8.18 17.48 17.21
C ALA A 30 7.57 16.07 17.21
N VAL A 31 6.42 15.89 16.55
CA VAL A 31 5.75 14.58 16.43
C VAL A 31 6.63 13.58 15.67
N VAL A 32 7.22 13.97 14.55
CA VAL A 32 8.12 13.10 13.78
C VAL A 32 9.33 12.72 14.63
N SER A 33 9.94 13.69 15.31
CA SER A 33 11.11 13.46 16.15
C SER A 33 10.83 12.40 17.22
N GLU A 34 9.72 12.56 17.95
CA GLU A 34 9.29 11.60 18.97
C GLU A 34 9.10 10.19 18.39
N ARG A 35 8.46 10.08 17.23
CA ARG A 35 8.16 8.79 16.58
C ARG A 35 9.41 8.12 16.01
N LEU A 36 10.36 8.88 15.49
CA LEU A 36 11.65 8.35 15.04
C LEU A 36 12.49 7.88 16.23
N ASP A 37 12.49 8.60 17.34
CA ASP A 37 13.19 8.17 18.57
C ASP A 37 12.56 6.87 19.10
N TRP A 38 11.23 6.75 19.06
CA TRP A 38 10.54 5.50 19.39
C TRP A 38 10.93 4.37 18.45
N LEU A 39 10.94 4.59 17.12
CA LEU A 39 11.33 3.58 16.15
C LEU A 39 12.76 3.10 16.40
N GLN A 40 13.72 4.01 16.59
CA GLN A 40 15.10 3.68 16.85
C GLN A 40 15.27 2.84 18.13
N ALA A 41 14.46 3.10 19.17
CA ALA A 41 14.52 2.37 20.42
C ALA A 41 13.80 1.00 20.38
N ASN A 42 12.84 0.81 19.47
CA ASN A 42 11.92 -0.33 19.52
C ASN A 42 11.93 -1.20 18.27
N THR A 43 12.61 -0.81 17.19
CA THR A 43 12.57 -1.48 15.89
C THR A 43 13.97 -1.85 15.42
N ASP A 44 14.09 -3.03 14.78
CA ASP A 44 15.27 -3.30 13.95
C ASP A 44 15.14 -2.48 12.66
N LEU A 45 15.88 -1.37 12.59
CA LEU A 45 15.81 -0.45 11.45
C LEU A 45 16.26 -1.10 10.14
N ALA A 46 16.99 -2.23 10.18
CA ALA A 46 17.31 -3.00 8.98
C ALA A 46 16.08 -3.63 8.32
N LEU A 47 14.99 -3.80 9.07
CA LEU A 47 13.70 -4.30 8.58
C LEU A 47 12.75 -3.17 8.16
N LEU A 48 13.12 -1.91 8.34
CA LEU A 48 12.32 -0.79 7.87
C LEU A 48 12.65 -0.52 6.39
N ASP A 49 11.70 -0.76 5.50
CA ASP A 49 11.87 -0.43 4.07
C ASP A 49 11.82 1.09 3.88
N SER A 50 10.79 1.71 4.46
CA SER A 50 10.52 3.12 4.28
C SER A 50 9.55 3.72 5.29
N LEU A 51 9.56 5.05 5.31
CA LEU A 51 8.64 5.92 6.05
C LEU A 51 7.77 6.68 5.03
N PRO A 52 6.53 6.22 4.77
CA PRO A 52 5.60 6.97 3.92
C PRO A 52 5.11 8.24 4.61
N GLY A 53 4.74 9.23 3.78
CA GLY A 53 4.01 10.41 4.22
C GLY A 53 2.60 10.07 4.73
N PRO A 54 1.79 11.08 5.11
CA PRO A 54 0.43 10.87 5.56
C PRO A 54 -0.40 10.06 4.55
N ASN A 55 -1.21 9.12 5.05
CA ASN A 55 -2.01 8.23 4.22
C ASN A 55 -3.28 8.90 3.70
N GLU A 56 -3.45 8.97 2.38
CA GLU A 56 -4.64 9.52 1.72
C GLU A 56 -5.14 10.85 2.34
N PRO A 57 -4.27 11.87 2.50
CA PRO A 57 -4.57 13.09 3.25
C PRO A 57 -5.78 13.85 2.69
N ASN A 58 -6.03 13.73 1.39
CA ASN A 58 -7.15 14.34 0.69
C ASN A 58 -8.50 13.63 0.94
N SER A 59 -8.51 12.55 1.74
CA SER A 59 -9.73 11.83 2.17
C SER A 59 -10.18 12.18 3.61
N GLU A 60 -9.37 12.93 4.39
CA GLU A 60 -9.61 13.19 5.82
C GLU A 60 -10.72 14.23 6.14
N GLY A 61 -11.57 14.59 5.17
CA GLY A 61 -12.68 15.53 5.40
C GLY A 61 -12.26 16.98 5.68
N LYS A 62 -10.98 17.32 5.49
CA LYS A 62 -10.46 18.69 5.52
C LYS A 62 -10.68 19.38 4.18
N ASP A 63 -10.74 20.71 4.18
CA ASP A 63 -10.76 21.47 2.92
C ASP A 63 -9.42 21.33 2.16
N ILE A 64 -9.44 21.65 0.86
CA ILE A 64 -8.29 21.45 -0.05
C ILE A 64 -7.04 22.20 0.43
N ALA A 65 -7.20 23.46 0.87
CA ALA A 65 -6.09 24.29 1.28
C ALA A 65 -5.44 23.79 2.57
N GLN A 66 -6.26 23.31 3.50
CA GLN A 66 -5.84 22.77 4.78
C GLN A 66 -5.06 21.47 4.62
N TRP A 67 -5.63 20.46 3.96
CA TRP A 67 -4.92 19.18 3.85
C TRP A 67 -3.63 19.33 3.05
N ALA A 68 -3.63 20.07 1.94
CA ALA A 68 -2.42 20.24 1.14
C ALA A 68 -1.29 20.93 1.93
N THR A 69 -1.63 21.96 2.72
CA THR A 69 -0.65 22.64 3.59
C THR A 69 -0.11 21.72 4.67
N LEU A 70 -0.98 21.00 5.38
CA LEU A 70 -0.59 20.06 6.43
C LEU A 70 0.25 18.91 5.87
N THR A 71 -0.09 18.38 4.69
CA THR A 71 0.68 17.32 4.02
C THR A 71 2.07 17.80 3.62
N ARG A 72 2.22 19.03 3.09
CA ARG A 72 3.55 19.60 2.81
C ARG A 72 4.40 19.70 4.08
N TRP A 73 3.80 20.19 5.18
CA TRP A 73 4.50 20.26 6.47
C TRP A 73 4.90 18.89 7.00
N ALA A 74 4.00 17.90 6.94
CA ALA A 74 4.28 16.53 7.31
C ALA A 74 5.45 15.95 6.50
N GLN A 75 5.39 16.08 5.17
CA GLN A 75 6.42 15.55 4.29
C GLN A 75 7.78 16.21 4.52
N GLN A 76 7.78 17.55 4.67
CA GLN A 76 9.00 18.30 4.98
C GLN A 76 9.58 17.88 6.33
N ALA A 77 8.75 17.81 7.38
CA ALA A 77 9.18 17.39 8.71
C ALA A 77 9.73 15.96 8.68
N LEU A 78 9.01 15.03 8.05
CA LEU A 78 9.42 13.64 7.90
C LEU A 78 10.81 13.54 7.28
N TYR A 79 10.99 14.15 6.10
CA TYR A 79 12.27 14.10 5.39
C TYR A 79 13.42 14.71 6.18
N GLU A 80 13.24 15.94 6.67
CA GLU A 80 14.31 16.66 7.38
C GLU A 80 14.70 15.97 8.69
N GLU A 81 13.74 15.46 9.45
CA GLU A 81 14.01 14.78 10.73
C GLU A 81 14.63 13.40 10.53
N THR A 82 14.23 12.66 9.49
CA THR A 82 14.90 11.40 9.12
C THR A 82 16.34 11.65 8.71
N ARG A 83 16.61 12.68 7.86
CA ARG A 83 17.97 12.98 7.38
C ARG A 83 18.90 13.60 8.43
N ARG A 84 18.37 14.03 9.59
CA ARG A 84 19.19 14.46 10.75
C ARG A 84 19.71 13.29 11.58
N ARG A 85 19.20 12.07 11.37
CA ARG A 85 19.51 10.90 12.19
C ARG A 85 20.23 9.84 11.36
N SER A 86 21.52 9.64 11.63
CA SER A 86 22.33 8.65 10.91
C SER A 86 21.80 7.21 11.04
N ALA A 87 21.03 6.92 12.10
CA ALA A 87 20.36 5.62 12.26
C ALA A 87 19.36 5.31 11.14
N PHE A 88 18.90 6.31 10.37
CA PHE A 88 17.93 6.18 9.30
C PHE A 88 18.53 6.46 7.90
N ASP A 89 19.86 6.48 7.77
CA ASP A 89 20.51 6.77 6.48
C ASP A 89 20.05 5.81 5.37
N ASP A 90 19.82 4.53 5.70
CA ASP A 90 19.37 3.48 4.78
C ASP A 90 17.84 3.36 4.66
N VAL A 91 17.06 4.16 5.41
CA VAL A 91 15.59 4.12 5.38
C VAL A 91 15.08 5.16 4.39
N LEU A 92 14.26 4.74 3.43
CA LEU A 92 13.70 5.64 2.41
C LEU A 92 12.52 6.46 2.97
N VAL A 93 12.41 7.72 2.58
CA VAL A 93 11.22 8.53 2.82
C VAL A 93 10.34 8.52 1.57
N GLN A 94 9.10 8.05 1.69
CA GLN A 94 8.16 8.04 0.57
C GLN A 94 7.25 9.28 0.61
N GLY A 95 6.78 9.70 -0.56
CA GLY A 95 5.69 10.67 -0.65
C GLY A 95 4.39 10.16 -0.03
N PRO A 96 3.38 11.03 0.13
CA PRO A 96 2.06 10.63 0.59
C PRO A 96 1.29 9.95 -0.56
N PRO A 97 0.73 8.75 -0.36
CA PRO A 97 -0.22 8.20 -1.32
C PRO A 97 -1.52 9.02 -1.26
N LEU A 98 -2.06 9.38 -2.43
CA LEU A 98 -3.28 10.17 -2.52
C LEU A 98 -4.47 9.31 -2.91
N ASN A 99 -5.63 9.65 -2.33
CA ASN A 99 -6.89 9.05 -2.74
C ASN A 99 -7.26 9.57 -4.13
N MET A 100 -7.21 8.67 -5.12
CA MET A 100 -7.55 8.98 -6.51
C MET A 100 -9.06 8.91 -6.69
N LYS A 101 -9.77 9.99 -6.34
CA LYS A 101 -11.24 10.09 -6.43
C LYS A 101 -11.77 10.22 -7.87
N GLY A 102 -10.87 10.36 -8.86
CA GLY A 102 -11.17 10.38 -10.28
C GLY A 102 -11.01 9.00 -10.93
N GLY A 103 -11.58 8.83 -12.13
CA GLY A 103 -11.28 7.67 -12.96
C GLY A 103 -9.78 7.60 -13.32
N PRO A 104 -9.32 6.53 -13.98
CA PRO A 104 -7.90 6.28 -14.25
C PRO A 104 -7.15 7.38 -15.03
N ARG A 105 -7.88 8.36 -15.59
CA ARG A 105 -7.37 9.37 -16.52
C ARG A 105 -7.51 10.81 -16.02
N GLU A 106 -8.02 11.00 -14.80
CA GLU A 106 -8.30 12.33 -14.26
C GLU A 106 -7.57 12.52 -12.93
N ILE A 107 -6.66 13.50 -12.91
CA ILE A 107 -6.14 14.04 -11.66
C ILE A 107 -7.23 14.95 -11.09
N SER A 108 -7.72 14.61 -9.91
CA SER A 108 -8.73 15.44 -9.27
C SER A 108 -8.10 16.82 -8.91
N PRO A 109 -8.83 17.94 -9.03
CA PRO A 109 -8.28 19.27 -8.79
C PRO A 109 -7.67 19.46 -7.38
N ASP A 110 -8.12 18.68 -6.40
CA ASP A 110 -7.54 18.62 -5.06
C ASP A 110 -6.09 18.12 -5.10
N VAL A 111 -5.79 17.07 -5.87
CA VAL A 111 -4.44 16.50 -5.98
C VAL A 111 -3.42 17.54 -6.48
N GLN A 112 -3.82 18.38 -7.45
CA GLN A 112 -2.97 19.46 -7.98
C GLN A 112 -2.59 20.48 -6.89
N ALA A 113 -3.43 20.66 -5.87
CA ALA A 113 -3.17 21.60 -4.79
C ALA A 113 -1.96 21.18 -3.94
N LEU A 114 -1.53 19.91 -3.95
CA LEU A 114 -0.38 19.48 -3.17
C LEU A 114 0.94 20.07 -3.69
N GLY A 115 1.10 20.14 -5.01
CA GLY A 115 2.32 20.60 -5.67
C GLY A 115 3.49 19.62 -5.58
N ASP A 116 4.66 20.08 -6.03
CA ASP A 116 5.89 19.29 -6.09
C ASP A 116 6.51 19.10 -4.68
N LEU A 117 6.68 17.84 -4.29
CA LEU A 117 7.29 17.37 -3.06
C LEU A 117 8.65 16.67 -3.28
N SER A 118 9.16 16.61 -4.51
CA SER A 118 10.36 15.84 -4.88
C SER A 118 11.61 16.15 -4.04
N ARG A 119 11.71 17.35 -3.48
CA ARG A 119 12.80 17.76 -2.58
C ARG A 119 12.72 17.18 -1.15
N TRP A 120 11.59 16.60 -0.77
CA TRP A 120 11.33 16.03 0.56
C TRP A 120 10.92 14.56 0.50
N LEU A 121 11.37 13.83 -0.52
CA LEU A 121 11.15 12.40 -0.63
C LEU A 121 12.27 11.72 -1.44
N ASP A 122 12.48 10.44 -1.17
CA ASP A 122 13.40 9.58 -1.91
C ASP A 122 12.67 8.85 -3.05
N ARG A 123 11.39 8.50 -2.83
CA ARG A 123 10.49 7.91 -3.83
C ARG A 123 9.05 8.41 -3.69
N GLY A 124 8.33 8.48 -4.81
CA GLY A 124 6.89 8.70 -4.81
C GLY A 124 6.15 7.47 -4.26
N ASP A 125 4.86 7.67 -3.97
CA ASP A 125 3.99 6.60 -3.49
C ASP A 125 2.61 6.67 -4.14
N ALA A 126 1.95 5.52 -4.28
CA ALA A 126 0.66 5.42 -4.92
C ALA A 126 -0.16 4.25 -4.39
N HIS A 127 -1.47 4.44 -4.28
CA HIS A 127 -2.42 3.36 -4.05
C HIS A 127 -3.08 2.97 -5.38
N ILE A 128 -2.84 1.75 -5.84
CA ILE A 128 -3.34 1.24 -7.12
C ILE A 128 -4.29 0.07 -6.88
N TYR A 129 -5.57 0.40 -6.78
CA TYR A 129 -6.68 -0.55 -6.71
C TYR A 129 -7.37 -0.63 -8.09
N PRO A 130 -7.24 -1.74 -8.83
CA PRO A 130 -7.85 -1.92 -10.16
C PRO A 130 -9.37 -2.13 -10.14
N GLY A 131 -9.99 -2.29 -8.96
CA GLY A 131 -11.41 -2.65 -8.85
C GLY A 131 -11.64 -4.09 -9.30
N ALA A 132 -12.63 -4.34 -10.16
CA ALA A 132 -12.84 -5.65 -10.77
C ALA A 132 -12.07 -5.83 -12.09
N GLY A 133 -11.28 -4.83 -12.49
CA GLY A 133 -10.49 -4.83 -13.71
C GLY A 133 -9.21 -5.66 -13.65
N ASP A 134 -8.63 -5.88 -14.83
CA ASP A 134 -7.35 -6.57 -14.98
C ASP A 134 -6.20 -5.79 -14.29
N PRO A 135 -5.23 -6.46 -13.63
CA PRO A 135 -4.12 -5.82 -12.92
C PRO A 135 -3.28 -4.82 -13.72
N GLU A 136 -3.26 -4.92 -15.04
CA GLU A 136 -2.50 -4.00 -15.91
C GLU A 136 -3.25 -2.70 -16.21
N VAL A 137 -4.56 -2.67 -15.96
CA VAL A 137 -5.42 -1.59 -16.44
C VAL A 137 -5.04 -0.28 -15.78
N ALA A 138 -4.61 0.65 -16.64
CA ALA A 138 -4.33 2.04 -16.31
C ALA A 138 -3.31 2.27 -15.18
N VAL A 139 -2.43 1.30 -14.89
CA VAL A 139 -1.36 1.47 -13.90
C VAL A 139 -0.48 2.65 -14.30
N ASP A 140 0.03 2.66 -15.53
CA ASP A 140 0.91 3.73 -16.00
C ASP A 140 0.18 5.07 -16.16
N GLU A 141 -1.08 5.04 -16.62
CA GLU A 141 -1.92 6.25 -16.71
C GLU A 141 -2.08 6.89 -15.32
N ARG A 142 -2.40 6.10 -14.29
CA ARG A 142 -2.56 6.59 -12.90
C ARG A 142 -1.24 7.09 -12.32
N LEU A 143 -0.14 6.38 -12.53
CA LEU A 143 1.18 6.81 -12.04
C LEU A 143 1.63 8.11 -12.71
N ALA A 144 1.31 8.30 -13.99
CA ALA A 144 1.61 9.55 -14.70
C ALA A 144 0.86 10.75 -14.09
N LEU A 145 -0.36 10.56 -13.57
CA LEU A 145 -1.10 11.61 -12.88
C LEU A 145 -0.41 12.10 -11.60
N LEU A 146 0.35 11.23 -10.93
CA LEU A 146 1.08 11.58 -9.70
C LEU A 146 2.46 12.20 -9.97
N GLN A 147 2.95 12.13 -11.22
CA GLN A 147 4.27 12.66 -11.59
C GLN A 147 4.50 14.13 -11.19
N PRO A 148 3.52 15.05 -11.30
CA PRO A 148 3.72 16.45 -10.88
C PRO A 148 4.04 16.63 -9.38
N ILE A 149 3.73 15.63 -8.54
CA ILE A 149 3.96 15.67 -7.08
C ILE A 149 5.36 15.17 -6.75
N HIS A 150 5.87 14.20 -7.50
CA HIS A 150 7.18 13.60 -7.27
C HIS A 150 7.97 13.52 -8.58
N PRO A 151 8.23 14.65 -9.26
CA PRO A 151 8.90 14.66 -10.55
C PRO A 151 10.30 14.06 -10.45
N GLY A 152 10.61 13.16 -11.39
CA GLY A 152 11.93 12.52 -11.50
C GLY A 152 12.23 11.48 -10.42
N LYS A 153 11.25 11.09 -9.61
CA LYS A 153 11.42 10.12 -8.52
C LYS A 153 10.79 8.77 -8.90
N PRO A 154 11.42 7.64 -8.52
CA PRO A 154 10.78 6.34 -8.69
C PRO A 154 9.51 6.27 -7.83
N VAL A 155 8.55 5.42 -8.19
CA VAL A 155 7.29 5.28 -7.45
C VAL A 155 7.17 3.88 -6.86
N CYS A 156 6.82 3.82 -5.59
CA CYS A 156 6.34 2.64 -4.92
C CYS A 156 4.81 2.57 -5.02
N VAL A 157 4.26 1.37 -5.10
CA VAL A 157 2.83 1.14 -4.88
C VAL A 157 2.69 0.51 -3.51
N SER A 158 2.54 1.34 -2.47
CA SER A 158 2.44 0.90 -1.07
C SER A 158 1.12 0.20 -0.73
N GLU A 159 0.10 0.35 -1.59
CA GLU A 159 -1.12 -0.42 -1.49
C GLU A 159 -1.69 -0.75 -2.87
N GLY A 160 -2.14 -1.98 -3.01
CA GLY A 160 -2.99 -2.42 -4.10
C GLY A 160 -3.51 -3.82 -3.85
N GLY A 161 -4.61 -4.15 -4.48
CA GLY A 161 -5.24 -5.45 -4.31
C GLY A 161 -6.70 -5.45 -4.73
N TYR A 162 -7.38 -6.51 -4.30
CA TYR A 162 -8.74 -6.82 -4.70
C TYR A 162 -9.56 -7.18 -3.46
N THR A 163 -10.72 -6.55 -3.28
CA THR A 163 -11.63 -6.89 -2.18
C THR A 163 -12.62 -7.97 -2.60
N THR A 164 -12.82 -8.95 -1.72
CA THR A 164 -13.80 -10.03 -1.87
C THR A 164 -15.00 -9.85 -0.96
N SER A 165 -15.25 -8.62 -0.48
CA SER A 165 -16.29 -8.30 0.52
C SER A 165 -17.74 -8.47 0.05
N ALA A 166 -17.98 -8.87 -1.21
CA ALA A 166 -19.31 -9.23 -1.69
C ALA A 166 -19.90 -10.37 -0.82
N GLU A 167 -19.07 -11.34 -0.47
CA GLU A 167 -19.42 -12.48 0.41
C GLU A 167 -19.76 -12.05 1.84
N ARG A 168 -19.41 -10.81 2.21
CA ARG A 168 -19.61 -10.21 3.53
C ARG A 168 -20.76 -9.20 3.55
N GLY A 169 -21.51 -9.08 2.45
CA GLY A 169 -22.68 -8.21 2.35
C GLY A 169 -22.36 -6.74 2.07
N TYR A 170 -21.14 -6.42 1.58
CA TYR A 170 -20.82 -5.05 1.20
C TYR A 170 -21.57 -4.62 -0.06
N THR A 171 -22.21 -3.44 0.00
CA THR A 171 -22.99 -2.85 -1.10
C THR A 171 -22.50 -1.46 -1.52
N GLY A 172 -21.37 -0.98 -0.97
CA GLY A 172 -20.93 0.43 -1.04
C GLY A 172 -20.26 0.88 -2.35
N GLY A 173 -20.56 0.25 -3.49
CA GLY A 173 -20.15 0.71 -4.81
C GLY A 173 -18.69 0.46 -5.21
N ALA A 174 -17.86 -0.14 -4.36
CA ALA A 174 -16.57 -0.68 -4.82
C ALA A 174 -16.81 -1.83 -5.81
N GLU A 175 -15.97 -1.91 -6.83
CA GLU A 175 -15.99 -3.06 -7.74
C GLU A 175 -15.33 -4.26 -7.04
N LEU A 176 -16.14 -5.30 -6.80
CA LEU A 176 -15.77 -6.47 -6.02
C LEU A 176 -15.43 -7.63 -6.94
N VAL A 177 -14.57 -8.54 -6.47
CA VAL A 177 -14.27 -9.80 -7.17
C VAL A 177 -14.53 -11.00 -6.27
N SER A 178 -14.66 -12.19 -6.85
CA SER A 178 -14.66 -13.43 -6.07
C SER A 178 -13.26 -13.77 -5.55
N GLU A 179 -13.16 -14.66 -4.55
CA GLU A 179 -11.85 -15.14 -4.08
C GLU A 179 -11.03 -15.83 -5.18
N GLN A 180 -11.69 -16.51 -6.13
CA GLN A 180 -11.01 -17.15 -7.27
C GLN A 180 -10.43 -16.10 -8.23
N ALA A 181 -11.18 -15.04 -8.52
CA ALA A 181 -10.68 -13.94 -9.35
C ALA A 181 -9.52 -13.20 -8.65
N ALA A 182 -9.65 -12.91 -7.35
CA ALA A 182 -8.55 -12.33 -6.57
C ALA A 182 -7.31 -13.23 -6.57
N ALA A 183 -7.47 -14.55 -6.51
CA ALA A 183 -6.36 -15.50 -6.56
C ALA A 183 -5.63 -15.54 -7.92
N LEU A 184 -6.35 -15.27 -9.02
CA LEU A 184 -5.75 -15.11 -10.34
C LEU A 184 -5.02 -13.77 -10.47
N TYR A 185 -5.64 -12.70 -9.97
CA TYR A 185 -5.17 -11.33 -10.16
C TYR A 185 -4.01 -10.93 -9.25
N ALA A 186 -3.98 -11.39 -7.99
CA ALA A 186 -2.95 -10.95 -7.04
C ALA A 186 -1.51 -11.29 -7.48
N PRO A 187 -1.19 -12.51 -7.95
CA PRO A 187 0.13 -12.81 -8.51
C PRO A 187 0.46 -11.97 -9.75
N LYS A 188 -0.51 -11.78 -10.63
CA LYS A 188 -0.34 -10.98 -11.84
C LYS A 188 -0.02 -9.52 -11.48
N GLN A 189 -0.70 -8.93 -10.51
CA GLN A 189 -0.43 -7.57 -10.05
C GLN A 189 0.99 -7.41 -9.52
N ILE A 190 1.47 -8.36 -8.69
CA ILE A 190 2.86 -8.39 -8.22
C ILE A 190 3.84 -8.39 -9.41
N LEU A 191 3.60 -9.26 -10.40
CA LEU A 191 4.46 -9.37 -11.59
C LEU A 191 4.45 -8.11 -12.46
N VAL A 192 3.29 -7.47 -12.64
CA VAL A 192 3.15 -6.22 -13.40
C VAL A 192 4.05 -5.13 -12.80
N HIS A 193 4.04 -4.97 -11.49
CA HIS A 193 4.88 -3.99 -10.82
C HIS A 193 6.36 -4.41 -10.81
N ALA A 194 6.67 -5.69 -10.58
CA ALA A 194 8.03 -6.20 -10.58
C ALA A 194 8.73 -6.05 -11.94
N ILE A 195 8.04 -6.39 -13.05
CA ILE A 195 8.55 -6.22 -14.42
C ILE A 195 8.83 -4.76 -14.73
N ALA A 196 8.00 -3.84 -14.21
CA ALA A 196 8.21 -2.40 -14.34
C ALA A 196 9.27 -1.83 -13.39
N GLY A 197 9.94 -2.67 -12.59
CA GLY A 197 10.96 -2.24 -11.61
C GLY A 197 10.39 -1.45 -10.43
N ARG A 198 9.11 -1.68 -10.08
CA ARG A 198 8.39 -0.95 -9.03
C ARG A 198 8.22 -1.84 -7.80
N ALA A 199 8.45 -1.27 -6.63
CA ALA A 199 8.04 -1.90 -5.37
C ALA A 199 6.51 -1.93 -5.29
N PHE A 200 5.95 -3.05 -4.84
CA PHE A 200 4.52 -3.26 -4.67
C PHE A 200 4.23 -3.98 -3.35
N PHE A 201 3.24 -3.48 -2.63
CA PHE A 201 2.77 -4.05 -1.38
C PHE A 201 1.29 -4.40 -1.52
N SER A 202 0.98 -5.70 -1.37
CA SER A 202 -0.41 -6.19 -1.42
C SER A 202 -1.14 -5.76 -0.15
N TYR A 203 -2.25 -5.05 -0.32
CA TYR A 203 -3.18 -4.73 0.75
C TYR A 203 -4.29 -5.79 0.79
N GLU A 204 -4.44 -6.58 1.86
CA GLU A 204 -3.61 -6.65 3.07
C GLU A 204 -3.34 -8.10 3.49
N ALA A 205 -2.57 -8.34 4.56
CA ALA A 205 -2.21 -9.69 4.97
C ALA A 205 -3.39 -10.46 5.56
N LEU A 206 -4.18 -9.81 6.41
CA LEU A 206 -5.28 -10.39 7.17
C LEU A 206 -6.55 -9.61 6.88
N ASP A 207 -7.69 -10.28 6.71
CA ASP A 207 -8.97 -9.56 6.65
C ASP A 207 -9.20 -8.79 7.98
N GLU A 208 -9.95 -7.68 7.95
CA GLU A 208 -10.51 -7.10 9.18
C GLU A 208 -11.52 -8.09 9.81
N ALA A 209 -11.35 -8.40 11.10
CA ALA A 209 -12.22 -9.32 11.82
C ALA A 209 -13.47 -8.60 12.36
N PRO A 210 -14.66 -9.24 12.35
CA PRO A 210 -15.87 -8.68 12.95
C PRO A 210 -15.75 -8.56 14.49
N PRO A 211 -16.58 -7.71 15.13
CA PRO A 211 -17.68 -6.94 14.54
C PRO A 211 -17.20 -5.71 13.76
N TYR A 212 -17.79 -5.49 12.59
CA TYR A 212 -17.51 -4.30 11.77
C TYR A 212 -18.23 -3.08 12.33
N LYS A 213 -17.50 -1.97 12.47
CA LYS A 213 -18.04 -0.71 13.00
C LYS A 213 -18.91 0.06 11.99
N ASP A 214 -18.68 -0.14 10.69
CA ASP A 214 -19.35 0.56 9.60
C ASP A 214 -19.22 -0.22 8.27
N THR A 215 -19.83 0.28 7.19
CA THR A 215 -19.76 -0.34 5.85
C THR A 215 -18.35 -0.32 5.26
N ARG A 216 -17.48 0.62 5.67
CA ARG A 216 -16.08 0.63 5.27
C ARG A 216 -15.37 -0.57 5.89
N ALA A 217 -15.56 -0.84 7.19
CA ALA A 217 -14.97 -2.01 7.85
C ALA A 217 -15.44 -3.34 7.22
N VAL A 218 -16.67 -3.41 6.68
CA VAL A 218 -17.11 -4.58 5.88
C VAL A 218 -16.28 -4.71 4.59
N ARG A 219 -15.97 -3.60 3.91
CA ARG A 219 -15.10 -3.56 2.72
C ARG A 219 -13.66 -3.97 3.05
N GLU A 220 -13.10 -3.41 4.13
CA GLU A 220 -11.75 -3.75 4.59
C GLU A 220 -11.64 -5.22 4.96
N GLY A 221 -12.71 -5.79 5.52
CA GLY A 221 -12.83 -7.21 5.85
C GLY A 221 -12.67 -8.20 4.68
N GLY A 222 -12.49 -7.77 3.42
CA GLY A 222 -12.34 -8.66 2.27
C GLY A 222 -11.02 -8.51 1.50
N PHE A 223 -10.08 -7.66 1.92
CA PHE A 223 -8.80 -7.46 1.23
C PHE A 223 -7.70 -8.43 1.64
N GLY A 224 -7.83 -9.06 2.79
CA GLY A 224 -6.84 -9.96 3.35
C GLY A 224 -6.51 -11.15 2.44
N LEU A 225 -5.29 -11.68 2.59
CA LEU A 225 -4.91 -13.00 2.08
C LEU A 225 -5.34 -14.13 3.02
N VAL A 226 -5.61 -13.82 4.29
CA VAL A 226 -6.07 -14.75 5.32
C VAL A 226 -7.41 -14.29 5.86
N ARG A 227 -8.39 -15.20 5.86
CA ARG A 227 -9.70 -14.99 6.45
C ARG A 227 -9.61 -15.01 7.97
N THR A 228 -10.15 -13.97 8.60
CA THR A 228 -10.14 -13.74 10.05
C THR A 228 -11.58 -13.60 10.58
N PRO A 229 -12.32 -14.72 10.76
CA PRO A 229 -13.71 -14.64 11.20
C PRO A 229 -13.83 -14.12 12.65
N THR A 230 -12.75 -14.19 13.43
CA THR A 230 -12.64 -13.63 14.78
C THR A 230 -11.22 -13.10 15.01
N THR A 231 -11.00 -12.45 16.15
CA THR A 231 -9.65 -12.05 16.60
C THR A 231 -8.80 -13.22 17.11
N ASP A 232 -9.36 -14.44 17.24
CA ASP A 232 -8.63 -15.64 17.62
C ASP A 232 -7.94 -16.29 16.40
N PRO A 233 -6.58 -16.33 16.36
CA PRO A 233 -5.82 -16.93 15.27
C PRO A 233 -6.10 -18.40 15.01
N SER A 234 -6.64 -19.14 15.99
CA SER A 234 -6.99 -20.55 15.82
C SER A 234 -8.07 -20.77 14.75
N SER A 235 -8.84 -19.71 14.44
CA SER A 235 -9.94 -19.72 13.45
C SER A 235 -9.53 -19.19 12.06
N TRP A 236 -8.28 -18.76 11.90
CA TRP A 236 -7.84 -18.10 10.67
C TRP A 236 -7.53 -19.12 9.58
N THR A 237 -7.94 -18.81 8.35
CA THR A 237 -7.77 -19.72 7.20
C THR A 237 -7.20 -18.96 6.00
N PRO A 238 -6.16 -19.47 5.32
CA PRO A 238 -5.68 -18.87 4.08
C PRO A 238 -6.78 -18.83 3.01
N LYS A 239 -6.90 -17.70 2.29
CA LYS A 239 -7.75 -17.59 1.10
C LYS A 239 -6.99 -18.15 -0.11
N PRO A 240 -7.67 -18.51 -1.21
CA PRO A 240 -7.01 -19.00 -2.43
C PRO A 240 -5.86 -18.11 -2.94
N GLY A 241 -5.98 -16.78 -2.77
CA GLY A 241 -4.92 -15.82 -3.14
C GLY A 241 -3.61 -15.99 -2.35
N PHE A 242 -3.67 -16.41 -1.09
CA PHE A 242 -2.47 -16.70 -0.29
C PHE A 242 -1.62 -17.80 -0.94
N ASP A 243 -2.26 -18.90 -1.32
CA ASP A 243 -1.58 -20.02 -1.96
C ASP A 243 -1.10 -19.67 -3.37
N ALA A 244 -1.85 -18.87 -4.12
CA ALA A 244 -1.45 -18.41 -5.44
C ALA A 244 -0.18 -17.54 -5.39
N ILE A 245 -0.11 -16.59 -4.46
CA ILE A 245 1.08 -15.77 -4.23
C ILE A 245 2.25 -16.66 -3.77
N ARG A 246 2.03 -17.52 -2.77
CA ARG A 246 3.06 -18.42 -2.24
C ARG A 246 3.65 -19.31 -3.33
N ARG A 247 2.81 -19.89 -4.20
CA ARG A 247 3.26 -20.69 -5.35
C ARG A 247 4.06 -19.85 -6.34
N THR A 248 3.58 -18.66 -6.68
CA THR A 248 4.26 -17.74 -7.59
C THR A 248 5.65 -17.37 -7.07
N LEU A 249 5.75 -16.93 -5.81
CA LEU A 249 7.04 -16.64 -5.17
C LEU A 249 7.96 -17.86 -5.13
N SER A 250 7.42 -19.07 -4.95
CA SER A 250 8.20 -20.31 -4.99
C SER A 250 8.72 -20.68 -6.39
N LEU A 251 8.11 -20.15 -7.45
CA LEU A 251 8.59 -20.29 -8.83
C LEU A 251 9.62 -19.22 -9.17
N LEU A 252 9.46 -18.01 -8.63
CA LEU A 252 10.36 -16.88 -8.82
C LEU A 252 11.67 -17.00 -8.03
N LYS A 253 11.80 -18.01 -7.15
CA LYS A 253 12.96 -18.29 -6.27
C LYS A 253 14.24 -17.61 -6.75
N ASP A 254 14.77 -16.73 -5.90
CA ASP A 254 16.05 -16.01 -6.01
C ASP A 254 17.29 -16.94 -6.07
N ALA A 255 17.28 -17.95 -6.93
CA ALA A 255 18.44 -18.74 -7.33
C ALA A 255 18.63 -18.55 -8.85
N PRO A 256 19.87 -18.44 -9.36
CA PRO A 256 20.11 -18.27 -10.79
C PRO A 256 19.76 -19.57 -11.51
N VAL A 257 18.49 -19.75 -11.89
CA VAL A 257 18.06 -20.87 -12.72
C VAL A 257 17.43 -20.30 -13.97
N LEU A 258 18.18 -20.39 -15.06
CA LEU A 258 17.66 -20.25 -16.42
C LEU A 258 16.56 -21.30 -16.62
N ILE A 259 15.31 -20.87 -16.63
CA ILE A 259 14.20 -21.70 -17.09
C ILE A 259 14.35 -21.80 -18.61
N SER A 260 14.86 -22.95 -19.08
CA SER A 260 15.06 -23.24 -20.52
C SER A 260 13.84 -23.89 -21.20
N SER A 261 12.72 -24.00 -20.48
CA SER A 261 11.49 -24.63 -20.98
C SER A 261 10.27 -23.73 -20.73
N PRO A 262 9.30 -23.66 -21.66
CA PRO A 262 8.07 -22.90 -21.46
C PRO A 262 7.35 -23.32 -20.17
N LEU A 263 6.86 -22.34 -19.40
CA LEU A 263 5.94 -22.59 -18.30
C LEU A 263 4.58 -22.96 -18.89
N THR A 264 4.18 -24.23 -18.79
CA THR A 264 2.82 -24.65 -19.14
C THR A 264 1.90 -24.31 -17.98
N VAL A 265 1.01 -23.34 -18.20
CA VAL A 265 -0.09 -23.03 -17.26
C VAL A 265 -1.35 -23.71 -17.80
N ASP A 266 -1.78 -24.78 -17.14
CA ASP A 266 -3.07 -25.40 -17.42
C ASP A 266 -4.18 -24.53 -16.84
N VAL A 267 -4.84 -23.75 -17.70
CA VAL A 267 -6.08 -23.06 -17.37
C VAL A 267 -7.20 -24.11 -17.40
N ILE A 268 -7.53 -24.67 -16.24
CA ILE A 268 -8.71 -25.52 -16.11
C ILE A 268 -9.93 -24.59 -16.06
N ALA A 269 -10.59 -24.42 -17.20
CA ALA A 269 -11.91 -23.80 -17.23
C ALA A 269 -12.87 -24.71 -16.46
N ALA A 270 -13.50 -24.17 -15.40
CA ALA A 270 -14.62 -24.85 -14.76
C ALA A 270 -15.76 -24.94 -15.77
N THR A 271 -16.08 -26.15 -16.23
CA THR A 271 -17.33 -26.40 -16.94
C THR A 271 -18.47 -26.25 -15.94
N ALA A 272 -19.41 -25.36 -16.23
CA ALA A 272 -20.65 -25.27 -15.49
C ALA A 272 -21.47 -26.55 -15.73
N ASP A 273 -21.85 -27.22 -14.65
CA ASP A 273 -22.90 -28.26 -14.66
C ASP A 273 -24.29 -27.62 -14.75
#